data_AF-A0A660Z0V8-F1
#
_entry.id   AF-A0A660Z0V8-F1
#
_cell.length_a   1.000
_cell.length_b   1.000
_cell.length_c   1.000
_cell.angle_alpha   90.00
_cell.angle_beta   90.00
_cell.angle_gamma   90.00
#
_symmetry.space_group_name_H-M   'P 1'
#
loop_
_entity.id
_entity.type
_entity.pdbx_description
1 polymer ?
#
loop_
_entity_poly.entity_id
_entity_poly.type
_entity_poly.pdbx_seq_one_letter_code
_entity_poly.pdbx_strand_id
1 'polypeptide(L)'
;SFPYYTKFLAERIAHSKNQFFITTHNPYFLISILEKTKLEETAIFITEIMDQRTVVHPVPEEKISELLDANMDVFLNLDKFK
;
A
#
# COMPACT_ATOMS: atom_id res chain seq x y z
N SER A 1 15.26 3.34 -10.08
CA SER A 1 14.12 3.15 -10.99
C SER A 1 13.18 4.33 -10.85
N PHE A 2 12.83 5.01 -11.95
CA PHE A 2 11.97 6.20 -11.88
C PHE A 2 10.60 5.83 -11.28
N PRO A 3 9.84 6.76 -10.67
CA PRO A 3 8.43 6.51 -10.33
C PRO A 3 7.65 5.82 -11.46
N TYR A 4 8.03 6.01 -12.73
CA TYR A 4 7.45 5.34 -13.89
C TYR A 4 7.46 3.80 -13.84
N TYR A 5 8.63 3.15 -13.67
CA TYR A 5 8.67 1.67 -13.72
C TYR A 5 7.95 1.04 -12.54
N THR A 6 8.04 1.68 -11.38
CA THR A 6 7.33 1.25 -10.17
C THR A 6 5.82 1.35 -10.36
N LYS A 7 5.33 2.48 -10.90
CA LYS A 7 3.93 2.68 -11.25
C LYS A 7 3.46 1.69 -12.31
N PHE A 8 4.22 1.52 -13.39
CA PHE A 8 3.90 0.57 -14.46
C PHE A 8 3.77 -0.86 -13.91
N LEU A 9 4.69 -1.29 -13.05
CA LEU A 9 4.60 -2.60 -12.39
C LEU A 9 3.34 -2.73 -11.53
N ALA A 10 3.05 -1.73 -10.69
CA ALA A 10 1.85 -1.71 -9.86
C ALA A 10 0.57 -1.83 -10.70
N GLU A 11 0.45 -1.04 -11.78
CA GLU A 11 -0.70 -1.11 -12.67
C GLU A 11 -0.83 -2.47 -13.37
N ARG A 12 0.29 -3.12 -13.73
CA ARG A 12 0.27 -4.47 -14.32
C ARG A 12 -0.19 -5.53 -13.32
N ILE A 13 0.18 -5.36 -12.05
CA ILE A 13 -0.24 -6.23 -10.95
C ILE A 13 -1.73 -6.05 -10.67
N ALA A 14 -2.22 -4.81 -10.58
CA ALA A 14 -3.62 -4.50 -10.33
C ALA A 14 -4.57 -5.08 -11.40
N HIS A 15 -4.14 -5.18 -12.65
CA HIS A 15 -4.92 -5.79 -13.74
C HIS A 15 -4.74 -7.31 -13.87
N SER A 16 -3.88 -7.92 -13.06
CA SER A 16 -3.65 -9.37 -13.09
C SER A 16 -4.75 -10.13 -12.34
N LYS A 17 -4.96 -11.39 -12.71
CA LYS A 17 -5.86 -12.31 -11.97
C LYS A 17 -5.15 -13.10 -10.87
N ASN A 18 -3.84 -12.93 -10.73
CA ASN A 18 -3.04 -13.64 -9.74
C ASN A 18 -3.09 -12.93 -8.38
N GLN A 19 -2.89 -13.69 -7.30
CA GLN A 19 -2.68 -13.13 -5.96
C GLN A 19 -1.19 -12.76 -5.78
N PHE A 20 -0.93 -11.59 -5.22
CA PHE A 20 0.43 -11.11 -4.93
C PHE A 20 0.56 -10.73 -3.46
N PHE A 21 1.75 -10.95 -2.91
CA PHE A 21 2.16 -10.45 -1.60
C PHE A 21 3.36 -9.52 -1.81
N ILE A 22 3.20 -8.25 -1.44
CA ILE A 22 4.14 -7.20 -1.82
C ILE A 22 4.47 -6.36 -0.61
N THR A 23 5.76 -6.20 -0.35
CA THR A 23 6.29 -5.21 0.59
C THR A 23 6.80 -4.01 -0.18
N THR A 24 6.42 -2.80 0.20
CA THR A 24 6.87 -1.58 -0.46
C THR A 24 7.06 -0.44 0.55
N HIS A 25 8.06 0.40 0.28
CA HIS A 25 8.23 1.72 0.92
C HIS A 25 8.03 2.84 -0.11
N ASN A 26 7.51 2.51 -1.30
CA ASN A 26 7.36 3.44 -2.41
C ASN A 26 5.89 3.90 -2.49
N PRO A 27 5.58 5.19 -2.23
CA PRO A 27 4.23 5.71 -2.33
C PRO A 27 3.61 5.56 -3.70
N TYR A 28 4.38 5.78 -4.77
CA TYR A 28 3.86 5.59 -6.13
C TYR A 28 3.39 4.16 -6.38
N PHE A 29 4.02 3.15 -5.76
CA PHE A 29 3.55 1.77 -5.87
C PHE A 29 2.21 1.59 -5.15
N LEU A 30 2.14 2.00 -3.89
CA LEU A 30 0.96 1.84 -3.04
C LEU A 30 -0.25 2.54 -3.65
N ILE A 31 -0.10 3.80 -4.03
CA ILE A 31 -1.17 4.60 -4.62
C ILE A 31 -1.62 4.00 -5.95
N SER A 32 -0.69 3.57 -6.81
CA SER A 32 -1.07 2.97 -8.09
C SER A 32 -1.82 1.64 -7.93
N ILE A 33 -1.51 0.84 -6.89
CA ILE A 33 -2.31 -0.35 -6.57
C ILE A 33 -3.71 0.05 -6.12
N LEU A 34 -3.80 0.98 -5.17
CA LEU A 34 -5.08 1.42 -4.59
C LEU A 34 -5.99 2.10 -5.62
N GLU A 35 -5.44 2.88 -6.56
CA GLU A 35 -6.21 3.54 -7.62
C GLU A 35 -6.75 2.56 -8.68
N LYS A 36 -6.14 1.39 -8.83
CA LYS A 36 -6.40 0.46 -9.93
C LYS A 36 -6.98 -0.88 -9.51
N THR A 37 -7.02 -1.16 -8.21
CA THR A 37 -7.57 -2.39 -7.64
C THR A 37 -8.83 -2.04 -6.86
N LYS A 38 -9.81 -2.94 -6.83
CA LYS A 38 -10.98 -2.73 -5.96
C LYS A 38 -10.55 -2.82 -4.49
N LEU A 39 -11.20 -2.05 -3.63
CA LEU A 39 -10.89 -2.02 -2.20
C LEU A 39 -11.08 -3.41 -1.57
N GLU A 40 -12.13 -4.12 -1.97
CA GLU A 40 -12.47 -5.46 -1.44
C GLU A 40 -11.48 -6.55 -1.90
N GLU A 41 -10.65 -6.24 -2.92
CA GLU A 41 -9.62 -7.13 -3.45
C GLU A 41 -8.22 -6.79 -2.88
N THR A 42 -8.11 -5.81 -1.97
CA THR A 42 -6.84 -5.30 -1.45
C THR A 42 -6.80 -5.32 0.08
N ALA A 43 -5.80 -6.00 0.65
CA ALA A 43 -5.49 -5.93 2.07
C ALA A 43 -4.18 -5.15 2.29
N ILE A 44 -4.20 -4.16 3.20
CA ILE A 44 -3.02 -3.37 3.54
C ILE A 44 -2.60 -3.66 4.98
N PHE A 45 -1.29 -3.82 5.15
CA PHE A 45 -0.67 -4.02 6.45
C PHE A 45 0.49 -3.05 6.63
N ILE A 46 0.49 -2.32 7.74
CA ILE A 46 1.62 -1.49 8.16
C ILE A 46 2.51 -2.35 9.03
N THR A 47 3.76 -2.53 8.60
CA THR A 47 4.73 -3.36 9.31
C THR A 47 5.79 -2.48 9.95
N GLU A 48 6.11 -2.74 11.22
CA GLU A 48 7.19 -2.06 11.94
C GLU A 48 8.01 -3.05 12.78
N ILE A 49 9.19 -2.61 13.19
CA ILE A 49 10.05 -3.38 14.11
C ILE A 49 9.93 -2.77 15.50
N MET A 50 9.38 -3.53 16.44
CA MET A 50 9.30 -3.18 17.87
C MET A 50 9.92 -4.31 18.68
N ASP A 51 10.82 -3.99 19.62
CA ASP A 51 11.49 -4.97 20.49
C ASP A 51 12.08 -6.18 19.73
N GLN A 52 12.74 -5.91 18.59
CA GLN A 52 13.32 -6.92 17.69
C GLN A 52 12.30 -7.91 17.08
N ARG A 53 11.01 -7.55 17.06
CA ARG A 53 9.94 -8.33 16.46
C ARG A 53 9.26 -7.51 15.37
N THR A 54 8.85 -8.18 14.30
CA THR A 54 7.98 -7.59 13.28
C THR A 54 6.56 -7.54 13.83
N VAL A 55 6.03 -6.34 14.00
CA VAL A 55 4.64 -6.08 14.34
C VAL A 55 3.90 -5.71 13.07
N VAL A 56 2.72 -6.28 12.88
CA VAL A 56 1.90 -6.11 11.68
C VAL A 56 0.54 -5.54 12.10
N HIS A 57 0.20 -4.38 11.56
CA HIS A 57 -1.05 -3.69 11.83
C HIS A 57 -1.94 -3.73 10.58
N PRO A 58 -3.06 -4.46 10.58
CA PRO A 58 -4.00 -4.41 9.46
C PRO A 58 -4.64 -3.02 9.39
N VAL A 59 -4.65 -2.43 8.20
CA VAL A 59 -5.37 -1.16 7.98
C VAL A 59 -6.85 -1.48 7.73
N PRO A 60 -7.79 -0.91 8.52
CA PRO A 60 -9.21 -1.09 8.29
C PRO A 60 -9.65 -0.55 6.92
N GLU A 61 -10.62 -1.19 6.27
CA GLU A 61 -11.11 -0.81 4.94
C GLU A 61 -11.57 0.66 4.89
N GLU A 62 -12.21 1.14 5.96
CA GLU A 62 -12.65 2.53 6.10
C GLU A 62 -11.50 3.55 6.06
N LYS A 63 -10.28 3.13 6.47
CA LYS A 63 -9.09 3.99 6.43
C LYS A 63 -8.35 3.89 5.09
N ILE A 64 -8.67 2.92 4.23
CA ILE A 64 -7.98 2.77 2.94
C ILE A 64 -8.30 3.93 1.99
N SER A 65 -9.52 4.49 2.03
CA SER A 65 -9.82 5.70 1.27
C SER A 65 -9.00 6.90 1.75
N GLU A 66 -8.77 7.01 3.06
CA GLU A 66 -7.93 8.07 3.63
C GLU A 66 -6.45 7.93 3.19
N LEU A 67 -5.96 6.70 2.96
CA LEU A 67 -4.63 6.46 2.38
C LEU A 67 -4.51 7.01 0.96
N LEU A 68 -5.56 6.85 0.14
CA LEU A 68 -5.63 7.42 -1.21
C LEU A 68 -5.58 8.95 -1.17
N ASP A 69 -6.33 9.57 -0.26
CA ASP A 69 -6.37 11.02 -0.10
C ASP A 69 -5.03 11.59 0.41
N ALA A 70 -4.32 10.84 1.27
CA ALA A 70 -3.00 11.21 1.78
C ALA A 70 -1.89 11.17 0.72
N ASN A 71 -2.09 10.44 -0.38
CA ASN A 71 -1.18 10.38 -1.53
C ASN A 71 0.28 10.14 -1.10
N MET A 72 1.21 11.02 -1.49
CA MET A 72 2.64 10.88 -1.21
C MET A 72 2.99 11.00 0.28
N ASP A 73 2.14 11.64 1.09
CA ASP A 73 2.37 11.90 2.51
C ASP A 73 1.97 10.73 3.41
N VAL A 74 1.44 9.64 2.82
CA VAL A 74 0.99 8.45 3.55
C VAL A 74 2.10 7.84 4.42
N PHE A 75 3.34 7.81 3.91
CA PHE A 75 4.48 7.25 4.64
C PHE A 75 4.97 8.14 5.80
N LEU A 76 4.63 9.43 5.80
CA LEU A 76 4.96 10.35 6.89
C LEU A 76 4.01 10.20 8.08
N ASN A 77 2.83 9.61 7.86
CA ASN A 77 1.74 9.57 8.82
C ASN A 77 1.21 8.15 9.04
N LEU A 78 2.04 7.10 8.85
CA LEU A 78 1.62 5.70 8.96
C LEU A 78 0.92 5.41 10.30
N ASP A 79 1.35 6.04 11.39
CA ASP A 79 0.75 5.88 12.72
C ASP A 79 -0.73 6.28 12.78
N LYS A 80 -1.23 7.15 11.88
CA LYS A 80 -2.66 7.51 11.83
C LYS A 80 -3.52 6.38 11.27
N PHE A 81 -2.91 5.51 10.46
CA PHE A 81 -3.59 4.45 9.74
C PHE A 81 -3.45 3.07 10.41
N LYS A 82 -2.59 2.96 11.42
CA LYS A 82 -2.58 1.83 12.36
C LYS A 82 -3.86 1.78 13.21
#